data_AF-A0AAE1UPC0-F1
#
_entry.id   AF-A0AAE1UPC0-F1
#
_cell.length_a   1.000
_cell.length_b   1.000
_cell.length_c   1.000
_cell.angle_alpha   90.00
_cell.angle_beta   90.00
_cell.angle_gamma   90.00
#
_symmetry.space_group_name_H-M   'P 1'
#
loop_
_entity.id
_entity.type
_entity.pdbx_description
1 polymer ?
#
loop_
_entity_poly.entity_id
_entity_poly.type
_entity_poly.pdbx_seq_one_letter_code
_entity_poly.pdbx_strand_id
1 'polypeptide(L)'
;MNVSLMALKSSAAEGVMVDAWWGLVEKQGPLKYNWEGYAELVKMCQEHALKLQVVMSFHHCGGNVGDSCSIPLPPWVLEEISKNPDLVYTDRSGRRNPEYITLGCDQLPLLKGRTPIQVYTDYMRSFKERFNDYLGNVIVVILLLCNF
;
A
#
# COMPACT_ATOMS: atom_id res chain seq x y z
N MET A 1 6.39 -7.35 18.17
CA MET A 1 6.38 -8.13 16.90
C MET A 1 7.22 -9.38 16.97
N ASN A 2 8.51 -9.34 17.37
CA ASN A 2 9.37 -10.55 17.41
C ASN A 2 8.78 -11.75 18.19
N VAL A 3 8.24 -11.51 19.39
CA VAL A 3 7.62 -12.59 20.20
C VAL A 3 6.40 -13.20 19.50
N SER A 4 5.62 -12.38 18.79
CA SER A 4 4.45 -12.82 18.02
C SER A 4 4.84 -13.59 16.74
N LEU A 5 5.91 -13.19 16.06
CA LEU A 5 6.45 -13.91 14.89
C LEU A 5 7.04 -15.27 15.29
N MET A 6 7.72 -15.34 16.44
CA MET A 6 8.19 -16.61 17.01
C MET A 6 7.02 -17.54 17.40
N ALA A 7 5.90 -16.98 17.89
CA ALA A 7 4.69 -17.75 18.17
C ALA A 7 4.04 -18.30 16.89
N LEU A 8 3.99 -17.52 15.81
CA LEU A 8 3.49 -17.97 14.50
C LEU A 8 4.34 -19.10 13.89
N LYS A 9 5.66 -19.02 14.04
CA LYS A 9 6.55 -20.12 13.64
C LYS A 9 6.27 -21.39 14.46
N SER A 10 6.02 -21.22 15.76
CA SER A 10 5.66 -22.32 16.66
C SER A 10 4.29 -22.95 16.35
N SER A 11 3.43 -22.26 15.59
CA SER A 11 2.12 -22.77 15.13
C SER A 11 2.14 -23.37 13.72
N ALA A 12 3.32 -23.66 13.15
CA ALA A 12 3.50 -24.23 11.81
C ALA A 12 2.95 -23.37 10.64
N ALA A 13 2.84 -22.05 10.83
CA ALA A 13 2.50 -21.15 9.73
C ALA A 13 3.65 -21.08 8.70
N GLU A 14 3.31 -21.15 7.40
CA GLU A 14 4.28 -21.06 6.30
C GLU A 14 4.80 -19.62 6.11
N GLY A 15 3.99 -18.62 6.45
CA GLY A 15 4.30 -17.22 6.24
C GLY A 15 3.25 -16.28 6.79
N VAL A 16 3.44 -15.00 6.49
CA VAL A 16 2.55 -13.90 6.87
C VAL A 16 2.21 -13.06 5.65
N MET A 17 1.09 -12.34 5.73
CA MET A 17 0.64 -11.39 4.73
C MET A 17 0.63 -9.98 5.34
N VAL A 18 1.07 -8.98 4.57
CA VAL A 18 1.12 -7.59 5.03
C VAL A 18 0.68 -6.62 3.93
N ASP A 19 -0.04 -5.58 4.34
CA ASP A 19 -0.34 -4.42 3.50
C ASP A 19 0.87 -3.48 3.39
N ALA A 20 1.32 -3.23 2.17
CA ALA A 20 2.25 -2.17 1.81
C ALA A 20 1.48 -0.87 1.54
N TRP A 21 1.16 -0.15 2.61
CA TRP A 21 0.33 1.05 2.60
C TRP A 21 0.98 2.21 1.84
N TRP A 22 0.33 2.63 0.76
CA TRP A 22 0.78 3.76 -0.04
C TRP A 22 0.95 5.04 0.80
N GLY A 23 0.00 5.31 1.70
CA GLY A 23 0.01 6.46 2.60
C GLY A 23 1.15 6.51 3.62
N LEU A 24 1.80 5.38 3.91
CA LEU A 24 3.01 5.35 4.75
C LEU A 24 4.27 5.53 3.92
N VAL A 25 4.36 4.81 2.81
CA VAL A 25 5.58 4.69 2.01
C VAL A 25 5.85 5.94 1.19
N GLU A 26 4.86 6.52 0.53
CA GLU A 26 5.03 7.75 -0.29
C GLU A 26 4.49 8.99 0.45
N LYS A 27 4.57 9.00 1.78
CA LYS A 27 4.00 10.05 2.65
C LYS A 27 4.61 11.43 2.41
N GLN A 28 5.93 11.50 2.15
CA GLN A 28 6.68 12.76 2.09
C GLN A 28 6.52 13.53 0.78
N GLY A 29 5.84 12.94 -0.20
CA GLY A 29 5.58 13.57 -1.50
C GLY A 29 5.83 12.62 -2.67
N PRO A 30 5.49 13.07 -3.89
CA PRO A 30 5.69 12.31 -5.12
C PRO A 30 7.10 11.74 -5.24
N LEU A 31 7.21 10.44 -5.55
CA LEU A 31 8.45 9.70 -5.77
C LEU A 31 9.38 9.61 -4.55
N LYS A 32 8.93 10.03 -3.36
CA LYS A 32 9.70 9.94 -2.11
C LYS A 32 9.26 8.72 -1.31
N TYR A 33 9.82 7.57 -1.67
CA TYR A 33 9.49 6.28 -1.07
C TYR A 33 10.34 5.98 0.16
N ASN A 34 9.70 5.69 1.29
CA ASN A 34 10.35 5.18 2.49
C ASN A 34 9.87 3.76 2.79
N TRP A 35 10.76 2.80 2.55
CA TRP A 35 10.50 1.37 2.72
C TRP A 35 11.10 0.79 4.01
N GLU A 36 11.73 1.60 4.87
CA GLU A 36 12.59 1.09 5.95
C GLU A 36 11.82 0.22 6.95
N GLY A 37 10.60 0.62 7.33
CA GLY A 37 9.75 -0.23 8.20
C GLY A 37 9.40 -1.58 7.58
N TYR A 38 9.20 -1.63 6.25
CA TYR A 38 8.96 -2.89 5.53
C TYR A 38 10.25 -3.70 5.38
N ALA A 39 11.41 -3.04 5.24
CA ALA A 39 12.70 -3.72 5.17
C ALA A 39 13.04 -4.43 6.48
N GLU A 40 12.76 -3.81 7.63
CA GLU A 40 12.85 -4.48 8.93
C GLU A 40 11.93 -5.71 9.01
N LEU A 41 10.69 -5.59 8.52
CA LEU A 41 9.74 -6.71 8.49
C LEU A 41 10.21 -7.87 7.61
N VAL A 42 10.67 -7.57 6.39
CA VAL A 42 11.20 -8.57 5.46
C VAL A 42 12.40 -9.29 6.08
N LYS A 43 13.30 -8.55 6.74
CA LYS A 43 14.45 -9.12 7.45
C LYS A 43 14.01 -10.06 8.58
N MET A 44 13.04 -9.64 9.41
CA MET A 44 12.49 -10.49 10.47
C MET A 44 11.87 -11.78 9.89
N CYS A 45 11.14 -11.68 8.77
CA CYS A 45 10.58 -12.86 8.10
C CYS A 45 11.69 -13.80 7.61
N GLN A 46 12.76 -13.26 7.02
CA GLN A 46 13.93 -14.03 6.60
C GLN A 46 14.60 -14.76 7.76
N GLU A 47 14.88 -14.05 8.86
CA GLU A 47 15.52 -14.61 10.07
C GLU A 47 14.70 -15.75 10.69
N HIS A 48 13.37 -15.65 10.58
CA HIS A 48 12.47 -16.67 11.07
C HIS A 48 12.08 -17.73 10.03
N ALA A 49 12.62 -17.67 8.80
CA ALA A 49 12.27 -18.56 7.69
C ALA A 49 10.77 -18.57 7.35
N LEU A 50 10.11 -17.42 7.52
CA LEU A 50 8.71 -17.20 7.13
C LEU A 50 8.64 -16.62 5.73
N LYS A 51 7.68 -17.09 4.93
CA LYS A 51 7.34 -16.43 3.67
C LYS A 51 6.54 -15.15 3.92
N LEU A 52 6.67 -14.19 3.02
CA LEU A 52 5.95 -12.92 3.05
C LEU A 52 5.11 -12.76 1.79
N GLN A 53 3.82 -12.52 1.97
CA GLN A 53 2.93 -12.03 0.92
C GLN A 53 2.70 -10.53 1.14
N VAL A 54 2.86 -9.73 0.09
CA VAL A 54 2.74 -8.28 0.18
C VAL A 54 1.56 -7.82 -0.65
N VAL A 55 0.70 -7.00 -0.08
CA VAL A 55 -0.43 -6.36 -0.77
C VAL A 55 -0.06 -4.93 -1.08
N MET A 56 -0.14 -4.53 -2.35
CA MET A 56 0.03 -3.13 -2.75
C MET A 56 -1.26 -2.37 -2.42
N SER A 57 -1.29 -1.74 -1.24
CA SER A 57 -2.50 -1.18 -0.66
C SER A 57 -2.61 0.31 -0.99
N PHE A 58 -3.20 0.59 -2.16
CA PHE A 58 -3.47 1.93 -2.69
C PHE A 58 -4.77 2.57 -2.14
N HIS A 59 -5.27 2.06 -1.02
CA HIS A 59 -6.51 2.49 -0.37
C HIS A 59 -6.25 2.95 1.07
N HIS A 60 -7.20 3.68 1.64
CA HIS A 60 -7.20 4.05 3.06
C HIS A 60 -7.46 2.80 3.92
N CYS A 61 -6.57 2.52 4.89
CA CYS A 61 -6.84 1.58 5.98
C CYS A 61 -7.77 2.20 7.02
N GLY A 62 -8.93 1.58 7.20
CA GLY A 62 -9.87 1.91 8.28
C GLY A 62 -10.87 3.02 7.92
N GLY A 63 -11.85 3.22 8.79
CA GLY A 63 -13.01 4.10 8.55
C GLY A 63 -14.32 3.57 9.15
N ASN A 64 -14.30 2.34 9.67
CA ASN A 64 -15.42 1.65 10.28
C ASN A 64 -15.34 1.64 11.80
N VAL A 65 -16.49 1.43 12.44
CA VAL A 65 -16.58 1.26 13.90
C VAL A 65 -15.82 -0.01 14.30
N GLY A 66 -14.74 0.15 15.06
CA GLY A 66 -13.90 -0.95 15.55
C GLY A 66 -12.48 -1.00 14.96
N ASP A 67 -12.16 -0.15 14.00
CA ASP A 67 -10.82 -0.08 13.43
C ASP A 67 -9.83 0.54 14.43
N SER A 68 -8.76 -0.19 14.73
CA SER A 68 -7.70 0.23 15.67
C SER A 68 -6.57 1.03 15.00
N CYS A 69 -6.58 1.12 13.67
CA CYS A 69 -5.58 1.83 12.88
C CYS A 69 -6.27 2.62 11.77
N SER A 70 -5.77 3.82 11.47
CA SER A 70 -6.22 4.65 10.35
C SER A 70 -5.02 5.12 9.54
N ILE A 71 -4.91 4.62 8.31
CA ILE A 71 -3.81 4.96 7.40
C ILE A 71 -4.42 5.53 6.12
N PRO A 72 -4.55 6.85 5.99
CA PRO A 72 -5.15 7.46 4.81
C PRO A 72 -4.24 7.34 3.59
N LEU A 73 -4.76 7.74 2.41
CA LEU A 73 -3.93 7.99 1.23
C LEU A 73 -2.83 9.03 1.54
N PRO A 74 -1.74 9.10 0.75
CA PRO A 74 -0.68 10.07 0.99
C PRO A 74 -1.21 11.50 1.11
N PRO A 75 -0.70 12.33 2.03
CA PRO A 75 -1.20 13.70 2.23
C PRO A 75 -1.23 14.54 0.94
N TRP A 76 -0.23 14.38 0.08
CA TRP A 76 -0.14 15.09 -1.19
C TRP A 76 -1.22 14.67 -2.21
N VAL A 77 -1.82 13.49 -2.07
CA VAL A 77 -2.95 13.02 -2.88
C VAL A 77 -4.25 13.59 -2.34
N LEU A 78 -4.41 13.59 -1.01
CA LEU A 78 -5.56 14.22 -0.34
C LEU A 78 -5.66 15.72 -0.66
N GLU A 79 -4.51 16.39 -0.83
CA GLU A 79 -4.44 17.76 -1.33
C GLU A 79 -4.99 17.92 -2.75
N GLU A 80 -4.79 16.94 -3.64
CA GLU A 80 -5.36 17.00 -5.00
C GLU A 80 -6.86 16.66 -4.98
N ILE A 81 -7.28 15.69 -4.14
CA ILE A 81 -8.70 15.36 -3.92
C ILE A 81 -9.48 16.56 -3.37
N SER A 82 -8.88 17.36 -2.47
CA SER A 82 -9.55 18.55 -1.92
C SER A 82 -9.74 19.65 -2.97
N LYS A 83 -8.82 19.77 -3.95
CA LYS A 83 -8.95 20.67 -5.10
C LYS A 83 -9.94 20.15 -6.15
N ASN A 84 -9.99 18.84 -6.33
CA ASN A 84 -10.87 18.18 -7.29
C ASN A 84 -11.58 16.97 -6.64
N PRO A 85 -12.78 17.16 -6.05
CA PRO A 85 -13.55 16.09 -5.41
C PRO A 85 -14.01 14.98 -6.36
N ASP A 86 -13.92 15.15 -7.68
CA ASP A 86 -14.26 14.12 -8.67
C ASP A 86 -13.16 13.06 -8.82
N LEU A 87 -12.02 13.23 -8.14
CA LEU A 87 -10.94 12.24 -8.09
C LEU A 87 -11.30 10.95 -7.34
N VAL A 88 -12.43 10.92 -6.66
CA VAL A 88 -12.84 9.79 -5.82
C VAL A 88 -14.22 9.28 -6.20
N TYR A 89 -14.53 8.05 -5.78
CA TYR A 89 -15.84 7.47 -6.07
C TYR A 89 -16.96 8.30 -5.46
N THR A 90 -18.05 8.37 -6.21
CA THR A 90 -19.21 9.20 -5.88
C THR A 90 -20.47 8.39 -6.08
N ASP A 91 -21.31 8.34 -5.05
CA ASP A 91 -22.58 7.63 -5.16
C ASP A 91 -23.67 8.48 -5.83
N ARG A 92 -24.84 7.87 -6.06
CA ARG A 92 -25.99 8.54 -6.68
C ARG A 92 -26.48 9.77 -5.91
N SER A 93 -26.23 9.83 -4.61
CA SER A 93 -26.62 10.95 -3.73
C SER A 93 -25.55 12.05 -3.67
N GLY A 94 -24.45 11.92 -4.42
CA GLY A 94 -23.34 12.87 -4.45
C GLY A 94 -22.36 12.72 -3.29
N ARG A 95 -22.45 11.64 -2.49
CA ARG A 95 -21.50 11.38 -1.40
C ARG A 95 -20.17 10.88 -1.97
N ARG A 96 -19.07 11.43 -1.48
CA ARG A 96 -17.69 11.14 -1.93
C ARG A 96 -17.03 10.13 -0.98
N ASN A 97 -16.37 9.11 -1.52
CA ASN A 97 -15.56 8.16 -0.74
C ASN A 97 -14.06 8.45 -0.93
N PRO A 98 -13.36 9.09 0.02
CA PRO A 98 -11.95 9.45 -0.11
C PRO A 98 -10.97 8.28 0.07
N GLU A 99 -11.44 7.05 0.27
CA GLU A 99 -10.59 5.89 0.53
C GLU A 99 -9.77 5.45 -0.70
N TYR A 100 -10.21 5.79 -1.92
CA TYR A 100 -9.57 5.34 -3.16
C TYR A 100 -9.82 6.32 -4.32
N ILE A 101 -8.89 6.35 -5.28
CA ILE A 101 -9.02 7.15 -6.50
C ILE A 101 -9.94 6.44 -7.49
N THR A 102 -10.93 7.14 -8.05
CA THR A 102 -11.86 6.51 -9.00
C THR A 102 -11.15 6.03 -10.27
N LEU A 103 -11.53 4.86 -10.77
CA LEU A 103 -11.03 4.31 -12.03
C LEU A 103 -11.24 5.26 -13.23
N GLY A 104 -12.22 6.17 -13.13
CA GLY A 104 -12.50 7.17 -14.16
C GLY A 104 -11.34 8.17 -14.37
N CYS A 105 -10.39 8.23 -13.44
CA CYS A 105 -9.24 9.12 -13.50
C CYS A 105 -7.93 8.43 -13.92
N ASP A 106 -7.93 7.11 -14.16
CA ASP A 106 -6.72 6.29 -14.35
C ASP A 106 -5.73 6.79 -15.42
N GLN A 107 -6.25 7.45 -16.46
CA GLN A 107 -5.48 7.98 -17.59
C GLN A 107 -5.32 9.51 -17.54
N LEU A 108 -5.83 10.18 -16.52
CA LEU A 108 -5.82 11.64 -16.41
C LEU A 108 -4.65 12.09 -15.52
N PRO A 109 -3.81 13.07 -15.95
CA PRO A 109 -2.61 13.48 -15.23
C PRO A 109 -2.90 14.43 -14.04
N LEU A 110 -3.78 14.00 -13.14
CA LEU A 110 -4.33 14.82 -12.06
C LEU A 110 -3.51 14.78 -10.77
N LEU A 111 -2.51 13.89 -10.67
CA LEU A 111 -1.70 13.69 -9.46
C LEU A 111 -0.34 14.36 -9.60
N LYS A 112 -0.33 15.69 -9.51
CA LYS A 112 0.86 16.54 -9.72
C LYS A 112 1.54 16.26 -11.07
N GLY A 113 0.73 16.12 -12.13
CA GLY A 113 1.17 15.87 -13.50
C GLY A 113 1.32 14.40 -13.89
N ARG A 114 1.07 13.46 -12.95
CA ARG A 114 1.06 12.01 -13.21
C ARG A 114 -0.36 11.45 -13.22
N THR A 115 -0.58 10.37 -13.97
CA THR A 115 -1.83 9.61 -13.89
C THR A 115 -1.82 8.64 -12.70
N PRO A 116 -2.98 8.23 -12.16
CA PRO A 116 -3.05 7.19 -11.12
C PRO A 116 -2.29 5.92 -11.51
N ILE A 117 -2.44 5.43 -12.74
CA ILE A 117 -1.69 4.25 -13.22
C ILE A 117 -0.18 4.48 -13.19
N GLN A 118 0.30 5.66 -13.57
CA GLN A 118 1.73 5.98 -13.48
C GLN A 118 2.21 5.96 -12.03
N VAL A 119 1.44 6.55 -11.11
CA VAL A 119 1.75 6.55 -9.68
C VAL A 119 1.83 5.12 -9.11
N TYR A 120 0.84 4.28 -9.41
CA TYR A 120 0.84 2.87 -8.98
C TYR A 120 2.01 2.09 -9.57
N THR A 121 2.31 2.33 -10.85
CA THR A 121 3.44 1.69 -11.54
C THR A 121 4.78 2.08 -10.92
N ASP A 122 4.99 3.37 -10.64
CA ASP A 122 6.22 3.87 -10.05
C ASP A 122 6.40 3.33 -8.62
N TYR A 123 5.31 3.25 -7.85
CA TYR A 123 5.31 2.64 -6.52
C TYR A 123 5.73 1.17 -6.54
N MET A 124 5.12 0.37 -7.43
CA MET A 124 5.47 -1.05 -7.61
C MET A 124 6.90 -1.23 -8.12
N ARG A 125 7.38 -0.33 -9.00
CA ARG A 125 8.76 -0.34 -9.47
C ARG A 125 9.74 -0.07 -8.32
N SER A 126 9.47 0.95 -7.52
CA SER A 126 10.26 1.28 -6.32
C SER A 126 10.31 0.13 -5.31
N PHE A 127 9.18 -0.54 -5.09
CA PHE A 127 9.13 -1.76 -4.26
C PHE A 127 10.04 -2.86 -4.82
N LYS A 128 9.90 -3.17 -6.11
CA LYS A 128 10.72 -4.19 -6.78
C LYS A 128 12.20 -3.87 -6.65
N GLU A 129 12.60 -2.63 -6.90
CA GLU A 129 14.00 -2.19 -6.79
C GLU A 129 14.52 -2.32 -5.37
N ARG A 130 13.74 -1.91 -4.36
CA ARG A 130 14.14 -1.98 -2.95
C ARG A 130 14.32 -3.40 -2.43
N PHE A 131 13.46 -4.32 -2.88
CA PHE A 131 13.37 -5.68 -2.35
C PHE A 131 13.81 -6.76 -3.33
N ASN A 132 14.51 -6.40 -4.40
CA ASN A 132 14.92 -7.29 -5.48
C ASN A 132 15.56 -8.60 -4.96
N ASP A 133 16.43 -8.49 -3.96
CA ASP A 133 17.18 -9.63 -3.41
C ASP A 133 16.32 -10.59 -2.56
N TYR A 134 15.10 -10.17 -2.19
CA TYR A 134 14.15 -10.94 -1.40
C TYR A 134 13.03 -11.56 -2.24
N LEU A 135 12.82 -11.09 -3.47
CA LEU A 135 11.78 -11.58 -4.38
C LEU A 135 12.06 -13.02 -4.80
N GLY A 136 11.04 -13.88 -4.76
CA GLY A 136 11.15 -15.30 -5.08
C GLY A 136 11.78 -16.15 -3.97
N ASN A 137 12.32 -15.52 -2.91
CA ASN A 137 12.85 -16.20 -1.75
C ASN A 137 11.96 -15.97 -0.51
N VAL A 138 12.05 -14.78 0.08
CA VAL A 138 11.26 -14.41 1.26
C VAL A 138 9.90 -13.88 0.82
N ILE A 139 9.89 -12.99 -0.17
CA ILE A 139 8.66 -12.43 -0.74
C ILE A 139 8.22 -13.32 -1.90
N VAL A 140 7.09 -14.00 -1.72
CA VAL A 140 6.63 -15.07 -2.63
C VAL A 140 5.42 -14.67 -3.45
N VAL A 141 4.60 -13.75 -2.95
CA VAL A 141 3.39 -13.28 -3.63
C VAL A 141 3.28 -11.77 -3.47
N ILE A 142 2.96 -11.10 -4.58
CA ILE A 142 2.57 -9.69 -4.59
C ILE A 142 1.12 -9.64 -5.06
N LEU A 143 0.23 -9.18 -4.19
CA LEU A 143 -1.18 -8.95 -4.49
C LEU A 143 -1.37 -7.46 -4.80
N LEU A 144 -2.09 -7.16 -5.88
CA LEU A 144 -2.47 -5.79 -6.21
C LEU A 144 -3.93 -5.60 -5.81
N LEU A 145 -4.18 -4.75 -4.81
CA LEU A 145 -5.55 -4.36 -4.50
C LEU A 145 -5.99 -3.28 -5.50
N CYS A 146 -6.75 -3.77 -6.48
CA CYS A 146 -7.54 -3.10 -7.51
C CYS A 146 -6.82 -2.67 -8.81
N ASN A 147 -7.13 -3.40 -9.89
CA ASN A 147 -7.90 -2.92 -11.06
C ASN A 147 -8.17 -4.10 -12.02
N PHE A 148 -9.35 -4.74 -11.94
CA PHE A 148 -10.06 -5.50 -13.00
C PHE A 148 -11.57 -5.50 -12.72
#